data_AF-L7JW58-F1
#
_entry.id   AF-L7JW58-F1
#
_cell.length_a   1.000
_cell.length_b   1.000
_cell.length_c   1.000
_cell.angle_alpha   90.00
_cell.angle_beta   90.00
_cell.angle_gamma   90.00
#
_symmetry.space_group_name_H-M   'P 1'
#
loop_
_entity.id
_entity.type
_entity.pdbx_description
1 polymer ?
#
loop_
_entity_poly.entity_id
_entity_poly.type
_entity_poly.pdbx_seq_one_letter_code
_entity_poly.pdbx_strand_id
1 'polypeptide(L)'
;MNVPDLLARWILCFKNETSGNACESLICDNLKETHLSSVVKDIFESKIASGHKFKAEEYDTSDDPLGIFQKDENSCTTSTPQTNEQTSDENGNSCVFESKTQKYMRLDVPVTKSLYMKTTKLSENNDIDLTDSEIVEFMEHLMPFLDDNSLILQLICQKLMNDYQHFEDRIRKVYCDKYSNVKRSRESSSLIFDLHYSDLIRKIQSVIYFYVKDKSGNVALFSETEDMENRLPVYTNLTNIGELFVPHFLKTDKNFLMKNHEHLYLLYRDTLPRNTDLVVKISPTKDFKPDTCSACDNLRNNTVEAVINILKCGFICSNWVKKLIIEFEKTESNLDSNFFGEKDINSQSDSSPMKKNIILPGNLTKVYIRNPPNNISFDIPDTLKVFVLRKNEFTTGCRINVL
;
A
#
# COMPACT_ATOMS: atom_id res chain seq x y z
N MET A 1 -1.46 -5.02 -33.22
CA MET A 1 -0.01 -4.72 -33.36
C MET A 1 0.68 -5.28 -32.12
N ASN A 2 1.73 -6.08 -32.28
CA ASN A 2 2.54 -6.51 -31.13
C ASN A 2 3.30 -5.29 -30.62
N VAL A 3 3.10 -4.92 -29.36
CA VAL A 3 3.95 -3.93 -28.67
C VAL A 3 5.38 -4.44 -28.78
N PRO A 4 6.35 -3.62 -29.24
CA PRO A 4 7.74 -4.02 -29.39
C PRO A 4 8.42 -4.17 -28.02
N ASP A 5 7.93 -5.08 -27.18
CA ASP A 5 8.34 -5.25 -25.78
C ASP A 5 9.72 -5.91 -25.63
N LEU A 6 10.28 -6.49 -26.70
CA LEU A 6 11.44 -7.38 -26.58
C LEU A 6 12.78 -6.83 -27.12
N LEU A 7 12.81 -5.71 -27.85
CA LEU A 7 14.06 -5.24 -28.49
C LEU A 7 14.25 -3.71 -28.60
N ALA A 8 13.32 -2.89 -28.09
CA ALA A 8 13.43 -1.43 -28.18
C ALA A 8 13.99 -0.80 -26.88
N ARG A 9 14.99 0.08 -27.02
CA ARG A 9 15.42 0.99 -25.96
C ARG A 9 14.51 2.20 -25.90
N TRP A 10 14.33 2.76 -24.72
CA TRP A 10 13.44 3.89 -24.49
C TRP A 10 14.23 5.13 -24.07
N ILE A 11 13.98 6.25 -24.74
CA ILE A 11 14.51 7.57 -24.44
C ILE A 11 13.38 8.37 -23.81
N LEU A 12 13.43 8.56 -22.50
CA LEU A 12 12.49 9.39 -21.77
C LEU A 12 12.96 10.84 -21.86
N CYS A 13 12.10 11.73 -22.35
CA CYS A 13 12.36 13.16 -22.49
C CYS A 13 11.51 13.94 -21.47
N PHE A 14 12.15 14.63 -20.53
CA PHE A 14 11.47 15.28 -19.42
C PHE A 14 11.26 16.78 -19.67
N LYS A 15 10.35 17.37 -18.90
CA LYS A 15 10.19 18.84 -18.83
C LYS A 15 11.44 19.46 -18.20
N ASN A 16 12.01 20.48 -18.85
CA ASN A 16 13.21 21.15 -18.35
C ASN A 16 12.95 21.91 -17.05
N GLU A 17 13.87 21.79 -16.09
CA GLU A 17 13.85 22.56 -14.83
C GLU A 17 14.37 23.99 -15.01
N THR A 18 15.27 24.19 -15.98
CA THR A 18 15.88 25.48 -16.30
C THR A 18 15.55 25.90 -17.74
N SER A 19 15.57 27.20 -18.03
CA SER A 19 15.30 27.75 -19.38
C SER A 19 16.39 27.44 -20.42
N GLY A 20 17.30 26.50 -20.12
CA GLY A 20 18.27 25.98 -21.07
C GLY A 20 17.59 25.07 -22.10
N ASN A 21 18.12 25.09 -23.33
CA ASN A 21 17.60 24.27 -24.45
C ASN A 21 17.97 22.78 -24.36
N ALA A 22 18.76 22.35 -23.38
CA ALA A 22 19.10 20.94 -23.24
C ALA A 22 17.90 20.18 -22.66
N CYS A 23 17.30 19.29 -23.45
CA CYS A 23 16.27 18.38 -22.99
C CYS A 23 16.88 17.37 -22.00
N GLU A 24 16.37 17.32 -20.78
CA GLU A 24 16.79 16.29 -19.84
C GLU A 24 16.26 14.94 -20.30
N SER A 25 17.16 13.98 -20.55
CA SER A 25 16.80 12.64 -21.03
C SER A 25 17.29 11.51 -20.13
N LEU A 26 16.64 10.36 -20.21
CA LEU A 26 17.06 9.09 -19.60
C LEU A 26 16.88 7.96 -20.62
N ILE A 27 17.91 7.11 -20.76
CA ILE A 27 17.83 5.93 -21.62
C ILE A 27 17.55 4.71 -20.74
N CYS A 28 16.53 3.95 -21.09
CA CYS A 28 16.13 2.70 -20.47
C CYS A 28 16.33 1.55 -21.47
N ASP A 29 16.78 0.40 -21.00
CA ASP A 29 17.08 -0.74 -21.86
C ASP A 29 15.82 -1.45 -22.38
N ASN A 30 14.69 -1.28 -21.68
CA ASN A 30 13.42 -1.91 -22.00
C ASN A 30 12.23 -1.10 -21.44
N LEU A 31 11.01 -1.47 -21.81
CA LEU A 31 9.79 -0.77 -21.38
C LEU A 31 9.59 -0.84 -19.86
N LYS A 32 9.95 -1.98 -19.23
CA LYS A 32 9.75 -2.20 -17.79
C LYS A 32 10.56 -1.21 -16.94
N GLU A 33 11.78 -0.85 -17.38
CA GLU A 33 12.62 0.15 -16.72
C GLU A 33 12.06 1.57 -16.79
N THR A 34 11.08 1.83 -17.64
CA THR A 34 10.41 3.14 -17.70
C THR A 34 9.36 3.32 -16.60
N HIS A 35 8.94 2.26 -15.90
CA HIS A 35 7.83 2.28 -14.94
C HIS A 35 6.52 2.90 -15.47
N LEU A 36 6.40 3.08 -16.79
CA LEU A 36 5.29 3.71 -17.50
C LEU A 36 4.72 2.73 -18.55
N SER A 37 4.78 1.44 -18.25
CA SER A 37 4.37 0.39 -19.18
C SER A 37 2.90 0.54 -19.58
N SER A 38 2.05 0.96 -18.63
CA SER A 38 0.64 1.25 -18.86
C SER A 38 0.43 2.33 -19.93
N VAL A 39 1.19 3.44 -19.88
CA VAL A 39 1.12 4.56 -20.84
C VAL A 39 1.40 4.07 -22.25
N VAL A 40 2.48 3.31 -22.39
CA VAL A 40 2.92 2.83 -23.70
C VAL A 40 1.87 1.89 -24.28
N LYS A 41 1.33 0.97 -23.47
CA LYS A 41 0.22 0.10 -23.91
C LYS A 41 -0.98 0.93 -24.36
N ASP A 42 -1.38 1.95 -23.60
CA ASP A 42 -2.54 2.78 -23.93
C ASP A 42 -2.34 3.59 -25.23
N ILE A 43 -1.12 4.12 -25.45
CA ILE A 43 -0.77 4.86 -26.67
C ILE A 43 -0.80 3.94 -27.90
N PHE A 44 -0.20 2.75 -27.83
CA PHE A 44 -0.09 1.83 -28.98
C PHE A 44 -1.34 0.98 -29.22
N GLU A 45 -2.14 0.69 -28.19
CA GLU A 45 -3.42 -0.03 -28.34
C GLU A 45 -4.57 0.87 -28.79
N SER A 46 -4.34 2.19 -28.97
CA SER A 46 -5.31 3.15 -29.51
C SER A 46 -6.65 3.24 -28.76
N LYS A 47 -6.69 2.83 -27.49
CA LYS A 47 -7.90 2.92 -26.65
C LYS A 47 -8.18 4.31 -26.11
N ILE A 48 -7.21 5.24 -26.17
CA ILE A 48 -7.41 6.61 -25.69
C ILE A 48 -6.95 7.62 -26.75
N ALA A 49 -7.91 8.10 -27.53
CA ALA A 49 -7.72 9.26 -28.39
C ALA A 49 -7.60 10.54 -27.53
N SER A 50 -6.53 11.32 -27.75
CA SER A 50 -6.45 12.78 -27.56
C SER A 50 -6.39 13.42 -26.16
N GLY A 51 -6.31 12.66 -25.05
CA GLY A 51 -6.33 13.25 -23.69
C GLY A 51 -5.00 13.35 -22.95
N HIS A 52 -3.98 12.56 -23.31
CA HIS A 52 -2.76 12.43 -22.51
C HIS A 52 -1.64 13.36 -23.00
N LYS A 53 -0.88 13.92 -22.05
CA LYS A 53 0.29 14.77 -22.34
C LYS A 53 1.52 13.96 -22.78
N PHE A 54 1.48 12.64 -22.65
CA PHE A 54 2.54 11.74 -23.11
C PHE A 54 2.50 11.58 -24.63
N LYS A 55 3.68 11.56 -25.26
CA LYS A 55 3.85 11.30 -26.69
C LYS A 55 4.94 10.26 -26.87
N ALA A 56 4.62 9.19 -27.60
CA ALA A 56 5.58 8.15 -27.94
C ALA A 56 5.81 8.11 -29.45
N GLU A 57 7.06 8.08 -29.88
CA GLU A 57 7.45 8.01 -31.29
C GLU A 57 8.72 7.19 -31.48
N GLU A 58 8.97 6.72 -32.70
CA GLU A 58 10.24 6.08 -33.03
C GLU A 58 11.35 7.15 -33.15
N TYR A 59 12.51 6.87 -32.57
CA TYR A 59 13.64 7.81 -32.57
C TYR A 59 14.62 7.48 -33.69
N ASP A 60 14.93 8.47 -34.54
CA ASP A 60 15.94 8.34 -35.59
C ASP A 60 17.35 8.57 -35.02
N THR A 61 18.08 7.49 -34.82
CA THR A 61 19.47 7.53 -34.36
C THR A 61 20.46 8.09 -35.39
N SER A 62 20.05 8.21 -36.66
CA SER A 62 20.90 8.70 -37.75
C SER A 62 20.95 10.22 -37.77
N ASP A 63 19.80 10.87 -37.54
CA ASP A 63 19.69 12.32 -37.40
C ASP A 63 20.09 12.79 -35.98
N ASP A 64 19.86 11.93 -34.98
CA ASP A 64 20.13 12.18 -33.56
C ASP A 64 19.70 13.60 -33.09
N PRO A 65 18.40 13.96 -33.25
CA PRO A 65 17.92 15.32 -33.00
C PRO A 65 18.09 15.78 -31.55
N LEU A 66 18.28 14.85 -30.60
CA LEU A 66 18.54 15.15 -29.19
C LEU A 66 20.05 15.20 -28.86
N GLY A 67 20.93 14.89 -29.81
CA GLY A 67 22.37 14.85 -29.61
C GLY A 67 22.84 13.81 -28.60
N ILE A 68 22.09 12.73 -28.41
CA ILE A 68 22.35 11.70 -27.38
C ILE A 68 23.51 10.79 -27.78
N PHE A 69 23.69 10.59 -29.08
CA PHE A 69 24.66 9.66 -29.66
C PHE A 69 25.83 10.38 -30.35
N GLN A 70 25.92 11.71 -30.23
CA GLN A 70 27.07 12.46 -30.73
C GLN A 70 28.36 11.85 -30.19
N LYS A 71 29.19 11.33 -31.09
CA LYS A 71 30.52 10.86 -30.77
C LYS A 71 31.34 12.07 -30.34
N ASP A 72 31.90 12.03 -29.13
CA ASP A 72 33.01 12.90 -28.79
C ASP A 72 34.16 12.64 -29.77
N GLU A 73 34.24 13.42 -30.84
CA GLU A 73 35.32 13.32 -31.84
C GLU A 73 36.71 13.69 -31.27
N ASN A 74 36.80 14.08 -29.99
CA ASN A 74 38.02 14.54 -29.34
C ASN A 74 38.68 13.57 -28.34
N SER A 75 38.26 12.30 -28.25
CA SER A 75 38.89 11.31 -27.34
C SER A 75 39.71 10.22 -28.05
N CYS A 76 40.36 10.55 -29.16
CA CYS A 76 41.37 9.68 -29.75
C CYS A 76 42.67 10.44 -30.06
N THR A 77 43.23 11.10 -29.05
CA THR A 77 44.67 11.41 -29.05
C THR A 77 45.42 10.12 -28.79
N THR A 78 45.84 9.50 -29.90
CA THR A 78 46.99 8.59 -30.04
C THR A 78 47.91 8.57 -28.82
N SER A 79 47.76 7.55 -27.98
CA SER A 79 48.86 7.06 -27.15
C SER A 79 49.87 6.41 -28.08
N THR A 80 50.97 7.14 -28.28
CA THR A 80 52.19 6.69 -28.93
C THR A 80 52.62 5.32 -28.39
N PRO A 81 52.82 4.29 -29.22
CA PRO A 81 53.42 3.05 -28.77
C PRO A 81 54.94 3.25 -28.65
N GLN A 82 55.47 3.15 -27.43
CA GLN A 82 56.88 2.84 -27.27
C GLN A 82 57.12 1.40 -27.71
N THR A 83 57.99 1.29 -28.70
CA THR A 83 58.78 0.13 -29.12
C THR A 83 59.04 -0.89 -28.00
N ASN A 84 58.71 -2.16 -28.25
CA ASN A 84 59.74 -3.18 -28.49
C ASN A 84 59.16 -4.48 -29.09
N GLU A 85 59.78 -4.85 -30.22
CA GLU A 85 60.09 -6.20 -30.72
C GLU A 85 58.96 -7.19 -31.10
N GLN A 86 58.80 -7.32 -32.42
CA GLN A 86 58.76 -8.57 -33.22
C GLN A 86 57.94 -9.76 -32.68
N THR A 87 56.82 -10.04 -33.33
CA THR A 87 56.74 -11.15 -34.29
C THR A 87 55.45 -11.08 -35.11
N SER A 88 55.63 -11.28 -36.40
CA SER A 88 54.62 -11.46 -37.43
C SER A 88 53.68 -12.62 -37.13
N ASP A 89 52.37 -12.42 -37.32
CA ASP A 89 51.61 -13.24 -38.25
C ASP A 89 50.26 -12.58 -38.59
N GLU A 90 50.06 -12.44 -39.89
CA GLU A 90 48.83 -12.03 -40.54
C GLU A 90 47.76 -13.11 -40.34
N ASN A 91 46.62 -12.76 -39.77
CA ASN A 91 45.36 -13.33 -40.24
C ASN A 91 44.18 -12.43 -39.88
N GLY A 92 43.60 -11.86 -40.93
CA GLY A 92 42.41 -11.05 -40.87
C GLY A 92 41.23 -11.87 -40.35
N ASN A 93 40.81 -11.57 -39.13
CA ASN A 93 39.41 -11.72 -38.75
C ASN A 93 38.81 -10.32 -38.74
N SER A 94 38.21 -9.96 -39.88
CA SER A 94 37.13 -8.99 -39.90
C SER A 94 36.05 -9.52 -38.95
N CYS A 95 36.09 -9.05 -37.70
CA CYS A 95 34.95 -9.14 -36.81
C CYS A 95 33.86 -8.25 -37.40
N VAL A 96 33.08 -8.83 -38.31
CA VAL A 96 31.76 -8.33 -38.68
C VAL A 96 30.95 -8.33 -37.38
N PHE A 97 30.94 -7.19 -36.70
CA PHE A 97 29.87 -6.86 -35.78
C PHE A 97 28.61 -6.85 -36.63
N GLU A 98 27.86 -7.94 -36.64
CA GLU A 98 26.43 -7.92 -36.93
C GLU A 98 25.78 -7.03 -35.86
N SER A 99 25.88 -5.72 -36.03
CA SER A 99 25.12 -4.77 -35.23
C SER A 99 23.66 -4.94 -35.63
N LYS A 100 22.93 -5.78 -34.88
CA LYS A 100 21.48 -5.65 -34.81
C LYS A 100 21.20 -4.18 -34.57
N THR A 101 20.59 -3.52 -35.56
CA THR A 101 20.16 -2.13 -35.46
C THR A 101 19.20 -2.03 -34.29
N GLN A 102 19.71 -1.60 -33.15
CA GLN A 102 18.93 -1.49 -31.93
C GLN A 102 17.90 -0.38 -32.14
N LYS A 103 16.62 -0.71 -31.99
CA LYS A 103 15.53 0.25 -32.17
C LYS A 103 15.42 1.14 -30.92
N TYR A 104 15.23 2.44 -31.13
CA TYR A 104 15.01 3.42 -30.07
C TYR A 104 13.61 4.02 -30.19
N MET A 105 12.93 4.14 -29.06
CA MET A 105 11.63 4.79 -28.93
C MET A 105 11.79 6.00 -28.02
N ARG A 106 11.20 7.13 -28.37
CA ARG A 106 11.15 8.32 -27.54
C ARG A 106 9.80 8.39 -26.82
N LEU A 107 9.81 8.76 -25.54
CA LEU A 107 8.60 9.06 -24.76
C LEU A 107 8.77 10.43 -24.08
N ASP A 108 7.91 11.38 -24.43
CA ASP A 108 7.83 12.67 -23.75
C ASP A 108 7.08 12.51 -22.42
N VAL A 109 7.74 12.81 -21.31
CA VAL A 109 7.24 12.69 -19.94
C VAL A 109 6.92 14.09 -19.39
N PRO A 110 5.65 14.38 -19.01
CA PRO A 110 5.19 15.72 -18.66
C PRO A 110 5.54 16.17 -17.24
N VAL A 111 6.66 15.69 -16.68
CA VAL A 111 7.21 16.08 -15.39
C VAL A 111 8.72 16.29 -15.49
N THR A 112 9.35 16.85 -14.45
CA THR A 112 10.80 16.97 -14.41
C THR A 112 11.48 15.62 -14.18
N LYS A 113 12.73 15.49 -14.62
CA LYS A 113 13.52 14.27 -14.40
C LYS A 113 13.73 14.04 -12.90
N SER A 114 13.95 15.10 -12.12
CA SER A 114 14.10 15.00 -10.65
C SER A 114 12.89 14.34 -10.01
N LEU A 115 11.67 14.82 -10.31
CA LEU A 115 10.44 14.22 -9.79
C LEU A 115 10.31 12.76 -10.20
N TYR A 116 10.47 12.46 -11.49
CA TYR A 116 10.39 11.08 -11.99
C TYR A 116 11.39 10.16 -11.28
N MET A 117 12.63 10.60 -11.10
CA MET A 117 13.68 9.81 -10.43
C MET A 117 13.39 9.62 -8.94
N LYS A 118 12.86 10.65 -8.26
CA LYS A 118 12.37 10.51 -6.88
C LYS A 118 11.27 9.45 -6.81
N THR A 119 10.32 9.46 -7.74
CA THR A 119 9.18 8.52 -7.71
C THR A 119 9.59 7.07 -8.00
N THR A 120 10.48 6.85 -8.97
CA THR A 120 10.84 5.50 -9.46
C THR A 120 11.98 4.85 -8.69
N LYS A 121 12.86 5.65 -8.08
CA LYS A 121 13.95 5.17 -7.23
C LYS A 121 13.62 5.27 -5.73
N LEU A 122 12.36 5.51 -5.38
CA LEU A 122 11.97 5.50 -3.98
C LEU A 122 12.19 4.09 -3.41
N SER A 123 12.73 4.04 -2.20
CA SER A 123 12.89 2.80 -1.44
C SER A 123 12.52 3.10 0.01
N GLU A 124 12.22 2.07 0.79
CA GLU A 124 11.75 2.21 2.18
C GLU A 124 12.72 3.00 3.09
N ASN A 125 14.00 3.08 2.72
CA ASN A 125 15.05 3.73 3.52
C ASN A 125 15.46 5.12 3.01
N ASN A 126 14.83 5.62 1.95
CA ASN A 126 15.23 6.90 1.36
C ASN A 126 14.48 8.07 2.01
N ASP A 127 15.22 9.00 2.61
CA ASP A 127 14.71 10.32 3.01
C ASP A 127 14.53 11.22 1.78
N ILE A 128 13.45 10.98 1.04
CA ILE A 128 13.06 11.80 -0.10
C ILE A 128 11.99 12.79 0.35
N ASP A 129 12.25 14.07 0.11
CA ASP A 129 11.28 15.13 0.33
C ASP A 129 10.63 15.57 -1.00
N LEU A 130 9.31 15.72 -0.96
CA LEU A 130 8.48 16.20 -2.07
C LEU A 130 7.94 17.58 -1.74
N THR A 131 8.20 18.55 -2.60
CA THR A 131 7.58 19.87 -2.53
C THR A 131 6.10 19.81 -2.89
N ASP A 132 5.32 20.80 -2.44
CA ASP A 132 3.89 20.90 -2.77
C ASP A 132 3.64 20.92 -4.30
N SER A 133 4.55 21.56 -5.07
CA SER A 133 4.49 21.56 -6.54
C SER A 133 4.75 20.19 -7.15
N GLU A 134 5.69 19.42 -6.59
CA GLU A 134 5.96 18.05 -7.02
C GLU A 134 4.78 17.12 -6.74
N ILE A 135 4.08 17.32 -5.62
CA ILE A 135 2.86 16.56 -5.28
C ILE A 135 1.76 16.86 -6.31
N VAL A 136 1.55 18.14 -6.65
CA VAL A 136 0.60 18.52 -7.71
C VAL A 136 0.97 17.90 -9.05
N GLU A 137 2.23 17.99 -9.48
CA GLU A 137 2.68 17.38 -10.74
C GLU A 137 2.53 15.86 -10.72
N PHE A 138 2.85 15.19 -9.61
CA PHE A 138 2.66 13.77 -9.43
C PHE A 138 1.18 13.37 -9.59
N MET A 139 0.27 14.02 -8.87
CA MET A 139 -1.17 13.76 -8.92
C MET A 139 -1.72 13.86 -10.34
N GLU A 140 -1.31 14.90 -11.08
CA GLU A 140 -1.82 15.18 -12.43
C GLU A 140 -1.22 14.29 -13.51
N HIS A 141 0.06 13.90 -13.38
CA HIS A 141 0.86 13.47 -14.53
C HIS A 141 1.54 12.12 -14.36
N LEU A 142 1.79 11.65 -13.13
CA LEU A 142 2.47 10.39 -12.89
C LEU A 142 1.56 9.36 -12.22
N MET A 143 0.77 9.79 -11.24
CA MET A 143 -0.07 8.91 -10.44
C MET A 143 -0.97 7.99 -11.28
N PRO A 144 -1.61 8.43 -12.39
CA PRO A 144 -2.45 7.56 -13.20
C PRO A 144 -1.69 6.48 -13.99
N PHE A 145 -0.37 6.65 -14.15
CA PHE A 145 0.42 6.01 -15.21
C PHE A 145 1.60 5.20 -14.71
N LEU A 146 2.10 5.49 -13.51
CA LEU A 146 3.16 4.71 -12.88
C LEU A 146 2.66 3.29 -12.60
N ASP A 147 3.49 2.31 -12.97
CA ASP A 147 3.21 0.88 -12.78
C ASP A 147 3.09 0.52 -11.29
N ASP A 148 3.90 1.16 -10.44
CA ASP A 148 3.81 1.09 -8.98
C ASP A 148 4.01 2.50 -8.40
N ASN A 149 3.04 2.95 -7.61
CA ASN A 149 3.06 4.24 -6.93
C ASN A 149 2.87 4.11 -5.41
N SER A 150 2.94 2.89 -4.88
CA SER A 150 2.63 2.59 -3.47
C SER A 150 3.50 3.40 -2.50
N LEU A 151 4.82 3.40 -2.71
CA LEU A 151 5.77 4.08 -1.83
C LEU A 151 5.63 5.61 -1.85
N ILE A 152 5.39 6.21 -3.01
CA ILE A 152 5.17 7.67 -3.08
C ILE A 152 3.81 8.06 -2.50
N LEU A 153 2.77 7.24 -2.66
CA LEU A 153 1.48 7.45 -2.01
C LEU A 153 1.60 7.35 -0.48
N GLN A 154 2.41 6.40 0.02
CA GLN A 154 2.73 6.30 1.44
C GLN A 154 3.45 7.58 1.93
N LEU A 155 4.44 8.08 1.20
CA LEU A 155 5.17 9.31 1.54
C LEU A 155 4.24 10.54 1.58
N ILE A 156 3.38 10.70 0.57
CA ILE A 156 2.38 11.78 0.51
C ILE A 156 1.41 11.66 1.68
N CYS A 157 0.93 10.46 1.98
CA CYS A 157 0.04 10.25 3.10
C CYS A 157 0.73 10.53 4.45
N GLN A 158 2.00 10.20 4.61
CA GLN A 158 2.76 10.51 5.82
C GLN A 158 2.90 12.03 6.01
N LYS A 159 3.17 12.78 4.94
CA LYS A 159 3.17 14.25 4.96
C LYS A 159 1.80 14.82 5.35
N LEU A 160 0.74 14.27 4.76
CA LEU A 160 -0.63 14.67 5.09
C LEU A 160 -0.94 14.43 6.57
N MET A 161 -0.61 13.26 7.11
CA MET A 161 -0.85 12.94 8.53
C MET A 161 -0.07 13.83 9.48
N ASN A 162 1.14 14.26 9.10
CA ASN A 162 1.97 15.16 9.89
C ASN A 162 1.45 16.61 9.90
N ASP A 163 0.65 17.00 8.91
CA ASP A 163 0.23 18.38 8.68
C ASP A 163 -1.21 18.49 8.15
N TYR A 164 -2.11 17.71 8.73
CA TYR A 164 -3.45 17.50 8.18
C TYR A 164 -4.28 18.79 8.09
N GLN A 165 -4.03 19.76 8.99
CA GLN A 165 -4.79 21.01 9.05
C GLN A 165 -4.52 21.96 7.88
N HIS A 166 -3.35 21.87 7.25
CA HIS A 166 -2.92 22.84 6.24
C HIS A 166 -2.52 22.20 4.91
N PHE A 167 -2.32 20.89 4.88
CA PHE A 167 -1.85 20.18 3.69
C PHE A 167 -2.75 20.42 2.47
N GLU A 168 -4.06 20.14 2.58
CA GLU A 168 -5.00 20.30 1.47
C GLU A 168 -5.00 21.73 0.92
N ASP A 169 -5.10 22.73 1.81
CA ASP A 169 -5.14 24.13 1.42
C ASP A 169 -3.87 24.59 0.71
N ARG A 170 -2.70 24.11 1.14
CA ARG A 170 -1.43 24.40 0.46
C ARG A 170 -1.36 23.79 -0.93
N ILE A 171 -1.69 22.49 -1.06
CA ILE A 171 -1.69 21.81 -2.35
C ILE A 171 -2.72 22.47 -3.29
N ARG A 172 -3.93 22.76 -2.79
CA ARG A 172 -4.98 23.46 -3.54
C ARG A 172 -4.50 24.83 -4.04
N LYS A 173 -3.82 25.59 -3.18
CA LYS A 173 -3.28 26.90 -3.56
C LYS A 173 -2.27 26.79 -4.70
N VAL A 174 -1.27 25.90 -4.56
CA VAL A 174 -0.27 25.65 -5.61
C VAL A 174 -0.93 25.22 -6.92
N TYR A 175 -1.93 24.33 -6.83
CA TYR A 175 -2.71 23.89 -7.99
C TYR A 175 -3.42 25.07 -8.67
N CYS A 176 -4.16 25.88 -7.92
CA CYS A 176 -4.90 27.02 -8.47
C CYS A 176 -3.97 28.08 -9.08
N ASP A 177 -2.83 28.36 -8.43
CA ASP A 177 -1.85 29.34 -8.91
C ASP A 177 -1.28 28.91 -10.27
N LYS A 178 -0.99 27.61 -10.46
CA LYS A 178 -0.53 27.03 -11.74
C LYS A 178 -1.52 27.26 -12.89
N TYR A 179 -2.83 27.19 -12.64
CA TYR A 179 -3.87 27.32 -13.67
C TYR A 179 -4.45 28.73 -13.85
N SER A 180 -4.28 29.61 -12.87
CA SER A 180 -4.69 31.01 -12.98
C SER A 180 -4.04 31.71 -14.19
N ASN A 181 -2.84 31.29 -14.57
CA ASN A 181 -2.08 31.80 -15.72
C ASN A 181 -2.55 31.26 -17.08
N VAL A 182 -3.43 30.25 -17.12
CA VAL A 182 -3.79 29.49 -18.34
C VAL A 182 -5.18 29.90 -18.89
N LYS A 183 -5.70 31.07 -18.52
CA LYS A 183 -7.05 31.58 -18.92
C LYS A 183 -8.23 30.64 -18.57
N ARG A 184 -8.07 29.73 -17.60
CA ARG A 184 -9.19 28.98 -17.01
C ARG A 184 -9.82 29.81 -15.89
N SER A 185 -11.15 29.76 -15.76
CA SER A 185 -11.82 30.41 -14.62
C SER A 185 -11.39 29.70 -13.32
N ARG A 186 -11.20 30.47 -12.24
CA ARG A 186 -10.77 29.94 -10.94
C ARG A 186 -11.70 28.84 -10.39
N GLU A 187 -12.99 28.94 -10.67
CA GLU A 187 -13.99 27.94 -10.31
C GLU A 187 -13.74 26.59 -11.02
N SER A 188 -13.37 26.62 -12.30
CA SER A 188 -13.05 25.40 -13.05
C SER A 188 -11.78 24.71 -12.53
N SER A 189 -10.76 25.47 -12.08
CA SER A 189 -9.55 24.88 -11.50
C SER A 189 -9.79 24.22 -10.15
N SER A 190 -10.69 24.78 -9.31
CA SER A 190 -11.00 24.19 -8.01
C SER A 190 -11.68 22.83 -8.16
N LEU A 191 -12.67 22.73 -9.06
CA LEU A 191 -13.37 21.47 -9.31
C LEU A 191 -12.44 20.37 -9.83
N ILE A 192 -11.52 20.72 -10.74
CA ILE A 192 -10.54 19.77 -11.26
C ILE A 192 -9.56 19.34 -10.16
N PHE A 193 -9.15 20.26 -9.27
CA PHE A 193 -8.36 19.92 -8.10
C PHE A 193 -9.08 18.91 -7.20
N ASP A 194 -10.34 19.17 -6.85
CA ASP A 194 -11.10 18.29 -5.96
C ASP A 194 -11.24 16.87 -6.55
N LEU A 195 -11.38 16.74 -7.87
CA LEU A 195 -11.35 15.46 -8.56
C LEU A 195 -9.99 14.74 -8.42
N HIS A 196 -8.88 15.42 -8.74
CA HIS A 196 -7.55 14.82 -8.61
C HIS A 196 -7.19 14.50 -7.17
N TYR A 197 -7.59 15.33 -6.22
CA TYR A 197 -7.38 15.11 -4.80
C TYR A 197 -8.20 13.92 -4.30
N SER A 198 -9.46 13.80 -4.70
CA SER A 198 -10.28 12.62 -4.40
C SER A 198 -9.67 11.34 -4.97
N ASP A 199 -9.16 11.37 -6.20
CA ASP A 199 -8.44 10.25 -6.80
C ASP A 199 -7.15 9.89 -6.05
N LEU A 200 -6.40 10.90 -5.57
CA LEU A 200 -5.25 10.69 -4.70
C LEU A 200 -5.66 9.97 -3.42
N ILE A 201 -6.68 10.46 -2.72
CA ILE A 201 -7.14 9.87 -1.45
C ILE A 201 -7.61 8.43 -1.67
N ARG A 202 -8.38 8.18 -2.73
CA ARG A 202 -8.83 6.83 -3.07
C ARG A 202 -7.67 5.88 -3.39
N LYS A 203 -6.62 6.36 -4.07
CA LYS A 203 -5.43 5.56 -4.33
C LYS A 203 -4.64 5.28 -3.05
N ILE A 204 -4.46 6.30 -2.18
CA ILE A 204 -3.87 6.11 -0.85
C ILE A 204 -4.63 5.02 -0.09
N GLN A 205 -5.95 5.13 0.03
CA GLN A 205 -6.82 4.14 0.68
C GLN A 205 -6.64 2.73 0.16
N SER A 206 -6.26 2.54 -1.11
CA SER A 206 -6.09 1.22 -1.71
C SER A 206 -4.74 0.55 -1.39
N VAL A 207 -3.72 1.34 -1.02
CA VAL A 207 -2.35 0.85 -0.83
C VAL A 207 -1.82 0.94 0.60
N ILE A 208 -2.43 1.77 1.45
CA ILE A 208 -1.93 1.98 2.82
C ILE A 208 -2.78 1.31 3.90
N TYR A 209 -2.19 1.18 5.08
CA TYR A 209 -2.89 1.08 6.35
C TYR A 209 -2.26 2.06 7.36
N PHE A 210 -3.02 2.54 8.33
CA PHE A 210 -2.52 3.39 9.40
C PHE A 210 -2.02 2.54 10.56
N TYR A 211 -0.79 2.82 10.99
CA TYR A 211 -0.21 2.35 12.23
C TYR A 211 -0.37 3.43 13.29
N VAL A 212 -1.22 3.17 14.28
CA VAL A 212 -1.60 4.16 15.29
C VAL A 212 -1.07 3.73 16.64
N LYS A 213 -0.28 4.60 17.26
CA LYS A 213 0.26 4.39 18.61
C LYS A 213 -0.40 5.36 19.58
N ASP A 214 -1.00 4.85 20.64
CA ASP A 214 -1.56 5.69 21.70
C ASP A 214 -0.45 6.25 22.62
N LYS A 215 -0.83 7.15 23.54
CA LYS A 215 0.11 7.76 24.51
C LYS A 215 0.76 6.74 25.44
N SER A 216 0.16 5.56 25.60
CA SER A 216 0.70 4.47 26.42
C SER A 216 1.57 3.49 25.62
N GLY A 217 1.72 3.72 24.32
CA GLY A 217 2.46 2.86 23.42
C GLY A 217 1.70 1.63 22.92
N ASN A 218 0.40 1.50 23.22
CA ASN A 218 -0.42 0.45 22.63
C ASN A 218 -0.68 0.77 21.15
N VAL A 219 -0.95 -0.25 20.35
CA VAL A 219 -1.00 -0.12 18.89
C VAL A 219 -2.36 -0.58 18.36
N ALA A 220 -2.85 0.15 17.38
CA ALA A 220 -3.95 -0.28 16.52
C ALA A 220 -3.59 -0.04 15.06
N LEU A 221 -4.09 -0.93 14.21
CA LEU A 221 -3.95 -0.83 12.76
C LEU A 221 -5.32 -0.53 12.15
N PHE A 222 -5.38 0.47 11.28
CA PHE A 222 -6.60 0.85 10.60
C PHE A 222 -6.42 0.75 9.09
N SER A 223 -7.41 0.24 8.37
CA SER A 223 -7.36 0.17 6.91
C SER A 223 -8.76 0.20 6.32
N GLU A 224 -8.81 0.34 5.00
CA GLU A 224 -10.04 0.23 4.25
C GLU A 224 -10.54 -1.23 4.14
N THR A 225 -9.63 -2.21 4.22
CA THR A 225 -9.96 -3.63 4.01
C THR A 225 -9.23 -4.54 4.99
N GLU A 226 -9.77 -5.74 5.23
CA GLU A 226 -9.15 -6.77 6.08
C GLU A 226 -7.75 -7.23 5.59
N ASP A 227 -7.48 -7.15 4.27
CA ASP A 227 -6.18 -7.49 3.70
C ASP A 227 -5.16 -6.36 3.94
N MET A 228 -4.34 -6.52 4.98
CA MET A 228 -3.26 -5.62 5.35
C MET A 228 -1.87 -6.10 4.88
N GLU A 229 -1.71 -7.36 4.46
CA GLU A 229 -0.39 -7.97 4.24
C GLU A 229 0.33 -7.33 3.04
N ASN A 230 -0.43 -6.85 2.06
CA ASN A 230 0.10 -6.22 0.84
C ASN A 230 0.10 -4.68 0.89
N ARG A 231 -0.12 -4.09 2.07
CA ARG A 231 -0.29 -2.64 2.25
C ARG A 231 0.86 -2.03 3.01
N LEU A 232 1.12 -0.75 2.77
CA LEU A 232 2.21 0.00 3.40
C LEU A 232 1.75 0.74 4.66
N PRO A 233 2.54 0.75 5.75
CA PRO A 233 2.20 1.48 6.97
C PRO A 233 2.36 2.98 6.81
N VAL A 234 1.41 3.74 7.34
CA VAL A 234 1.56 5.18 7.60
C VAL A 234 1.41 5.41 9.10
N TYR A 235 2.38 6.07 9.71
CA TYR A 235 2.42 6.27 11.15
C TYR A 235 1.66 7.53 11.53
N THR A 236 0.68 7.38 12.42
CA THR A 236 -0.14 8.51 12.87
C THR A 236 -0.60 8.31 14.31
N ASN A 237 -1.33 9.28 14.83
CA ASN A 237 -1.97 9.24 16.14
C ASN A 237 -3.49 9.07 15.97
N LEU A 238 -4.17 8.80 17.09
CA LEU A 238 -5.61 8.53 17.07
C LEU A 238 -6.45 9.74 16.63
N THR A 239 -5.99 10.96 16.89
CA THR A 239 -6.74 12.19 16.56
C THR A 239 -6.78 12.47 15.07
N ASN A 240 -5.81 11.98 14.29
CA ASN A 240 -5.68 12.32 12.87
C ASN A 240 -6.34 11.29 11.93
N ILE A 241 -6.80 10.14 12.44
CA ILE A 241 -7.29 9.03 11.59
C ILE A 241 -8.52 9.43 10.78
N GLY A 242 -9.46 10.15 11.40
CA GLY A 242 -10.73 10.53 10.77
C GLY A 242 -10.63 11.65 9.74
N GLU A 243 -9.47 12.28 9.61
CA GLU A 243 -9.29 13.50 8.79
C GLU A 243 -9.21 13.17 7.29
N LEU A 244 -8.65 12.02 6.93
CA LEU A 244 -8.49 11.63 5.52
C LEU A 244 -9.67 10.80 5.03
N PHE A 245 -9.97 9.75 5.77
CA PHE A 245 -11.10 8.85 5.52
C PHE A 245 -11.39 8.06 6.78
N VAL A 246 -12.64 7.59 6.90
CA VAL A 246 -13.02 6.74 8.02
C VAL A 246 -12.70 5.29 7.68
N PRO A 247 -11.76 4.62 8.38
CA PRO A 247 -11.36 3.26 8.02
C PRO A 247 -12.49 2.25 8.31
N HIS A 248 -12.65 1.26 7.44
CA HIS A 248 -13.67 0.21 7.58
C HIS A 248 -13.17 -1.04 8.31
N PHE A 249 -11.88 -1.10 8.61
CA PHE A 249 -11.26 -2.20 9.34
C PHE A 249 -10.33 -1.68 10.44
N LEU A 250 -10.52 -2.21 11.64
CA LEU A 250 -9.69 -1.94 12.81
C LEU A 250 -9.13 -3.26 13.34
N LYS A 251 -7.81 -3.39 13.38
CA LYS A 251 -7.12 -4.49 14.09
C LYS A 251 -6.42 -3.95 15.33
N THR A 252 -6.72 -4.50 16.50
CA THR A 252 -6.25 -3.96 17.77
C THR A 252 -6.09 -5.05 18.84
N ASP A 253 -5.41 -4.71 19.93
CA ASP A 253 -5.33 -5.53 21.14
C ASP A 253 -6.30 -5.02 22.22
N LYS A 254 -6.39 -5.76 23.34
CA LYS A 254 -7.25 -5.36 24.46
C LYS A 254 -6.79 -4.05 25.10
N ASN A 255 -5.50 -3.77 25.17
CA ASN A 255 -4.96 -2.67 25.95
C ASN A 255 -5.20 -1.33 25.25
N PHE A 256 -5.04 -1.29 23.92
CA PHE A 256 -5.41 -0.15 23.10
C PHE A 256 -6.90 0.12 23.22
N LEU A 257 -7.75 -0.89 23.02
CA LEU A 257 -9.19 -0.69 23.06
C LEU A 257 -9.68 -0.31 24.48
N MET A 258 -9.08 -0.83 25.57
CA MET A 258 -9.44 -0.45 26.94
C MET A 258 -9.26 1.06 27.16
N LYS A 259 -8.17 1.62 26.65
CA LYS A 259 -7.82 3.03 26.85
C LYS A 259 -8.53 3.97 25.88
N ASN A 260 -8.92 3.48 24.71
CA ASN A 260 -9.35 4.34 23.60
C ASN A 260 -10.80 4.11 23.15
N HIS A 261 -11.57 3.20 23.75
CA HIS A 261 -12.93 2.86 23.29
C HIS A 261 -13.89 4.06 23.26
N GLU A 262 -13.82 5.01 24.21
CA GLU A 262 -14.68 6.20 24.18
C GLU A 262 -14.34 7.10 22.99
N HIS A 263 -13.05 7.31 22.73
CA HIS A 263 -12.61 8.12 21.60
C HIS A 263 -12.96 7.44 20.26
N LEU A 264 -12.78 6.13 20.16
CA LEU A 264 -13.22 5.35 19.00
C LEU A 264 -14.74 5.48 18.81
N TYR A 265 -15.52 5.38 19.88
CA TYR A 265 -16.97 5.57 19.79
C TYR A 265 -17.34 6.94 19.23
N LEU A 266 -16.72 8.02 19.73
CA LEU A 266 -16.96 9.39 19.23
C LEU A 266 -16.53 9.55 17.77
N LEU A 267 -15.33 9.07 17.42
CA LEU A 267 -14.80 9.10 16.06
C LEU A 267 -15.82 8.52 15.08
N TYR A 268 -16.26 7.28 15.30
CA TYR A 268 -17.15 6.60 14.36
C TYR A 268 -18.60 7.11 14.43
N ARG A 269 -19.06 7.60 15.58
CA ARG A 269 -20.38 8.23 15.70
C ARG A 269 -20.50 9.49 14.85
N ASP A 270 -19.46 10.32 14.86
CA ASP A 270 -19.51 11.66 14.29
C ASP A 270 -19.10 11.66 12.80
N THR A 271 -18.34 10.66 12.36
CA THR A 271 -17.77 10.61 11.00
C THR A 271 -18.41 9.60 10.06
N LEU A 272 -18.99 8.49 10.55
CA LEU A 272 -19.53 7.49 9.63
C LEU A 272 -20.85 7.94 9.00
N PRO A 273 -20.98 7.83 7.66
CA PRO A 273 -22.28 7.75 7.02
C PRO A 273 -23.12 6.66 7.69
N ARG A 274 -24.43 6.90 7.86
CA ARG A 274 -25.36 6.02 8.60
C ARG A 274 -25.41 4.54 8.14
N ASN A 275 -24.79 4.21 7.00
CA ASN A 275 -24.79 2.90 6.37
C ASN A 275 -23.39 2.27 6.22
N THR A 276 -22.44 2.70 7.04
CA THR A 276 -21.05 2.23 6.92
C THR A 276 -20.78 1.08 7.88
N ASP A 277 -20.16 0.03 7.36
CA ASP A 277 -19.90 -1.21 8.10
C ASP A 277 -18.45 -1.26 8.57
N LEU A 278 -18.26 -1.27 9.90
CA LEU A 278 -16.96 -1.43 10.53
C LEU A 278 -16.72 -2.89 10.89
N VAL A 279 -15.55 -3.40 10.50
CA VAL A 279 -15.04 -4.70 10.93
C VAL A 279 -13.97 -4.48 12.00
N VAL A 280 -14.18 -5.05 13.18
CA VAL A 280 -13.20 -4.97 14.26
C VAL A 280 -12.57 -6.34 14.49
N LYS A 281 -11.25 -6.39 14.43
CA LYS A 281 -10.42 -7.56 14.74
C LYS A 281 -9.66 -7.32 16.04
N ILE A 282 -9.94 -8.13 17.06
CA ILE A 282 -9.35 -7.97 18.39
C ILE A 282 -8.51 -9.20 18.72
N SER A 283 -7.26 -8.98 19.11
CA SER A 283 -6.39 -10.00 19.70
C SER A 283 -6.32 -9.77 21.22
N PRO A 284 -7.28 -10.28 22.01
CA PRO A 284 -7.33 -10.05 23.46
C PRO A 284 -6.09 -10.55 24.24
N THR A 285 -5.25 -11.39 23.63
CA THR A 285 -4.26 -12.20 24.33
C THR A 285 -2.82 -11.99 23.88
N LYS A 286 -2.55 -11.05 22.95
CA LYS A 286 -1.20 -10.79 22.43
C LYS A 286 -0.22 -10.16 23.43
N ASP A 287 -0.68 -9.78 24.62
CA ASP A 287 0.17 -9.30 25.70
C ASP A 287 0.46 -10.38 26.74
N PHE A 288 1.28 -11.37 26.41
CA PHE A 288 1.93 -12.19 27.44
C PHE A 288 3.32 -12.63 26.99
N LYS A 289 4.35 -11.89 27.42
CA LYS A 289 5.67 -12.51 27.67
C LYS A 289 5.44 -13.61 28.71
N PRO A 290 5.62 -14.91 28.39
CA PRO A 290 5.44 -15.97 29.35
C PRO A 290 6.77 -16.18 30.08
N ASP A 291 7.09 -15.34 31.05
CA ASP A 291 8.09 -15.71 32.05
C ASP A 291 7.37 -16.46 33.18
N THR A 292 7.35 -17.79 33.00
CA THR A 292 7.39 -18.82 34.04
C THR A 292 7.01 -18.38 35.47
N CYS A 293 5.73 -18.42 35.84
CA CYS A 293 5.36 -18.59 37.25
C CYS A 293 4.02 -19.33 37.38
N SER A 294 4.04 -20.46 38.09
CA SER A 294 2.89 -21.33 38.36
C SER A 294 1.93 -20.77 39.43
N ALA A 295 2.03 -19.48 39.77
CA ALA A 295 1.23 -18.82 40.81
C ALA A 295 0.07 -17.96 40.26
N CYS A 296 -0.23 -18.03 38.96
CA CYS A 296 -1.02 -17.01 38.26
C CYS A 296 -2.45 -17.43 37.85
N ASP A 297 -3.08 -18.39 38.54
CA ASP A 297 -4.48 -18.74 38.23
C ASP A 297 -5.47 -17.60 38.55
N ASN A 298 -5.20 -16.80 39.59
CA ASN A 298 -5.99 -15.60 39.91
C ASN A 298 -5.80 -14.46 38.88
N LEU A 299 -4.62 -14.37 38.25
CA LEU A 299 -4.33 -13.40 37.17
C LEU A 299 -5.05 -13.78 35.86
N ARG A 300 -5.24 -15.08 35.59
CA ARG A 300 -5.99 -15.57 34.44
C ARG A 300 -7.48 -15.22 34.52
N ASN A 301 -8.13 -15.41 35.67
CA ASN A 301 -9.55 -15.09 35.83
C ASN A 301 -9.84 -13.58 35.70
N ASN A 302 -9.01 -12.73 36.29
CA ASN A 302 -9.09 -11.26 36.11
C ASN A 302 -8.91 -10.84 34.64
N THR A 303 -8.20 -11.63 33.84
CA THR A 303 -7.99 -11.36 32.42
C THR A 303 -9.23 -11.68 31.58
N VAL A 304 -9.97 -12.74 31.89
CA VAL A 304 -11.20 -13.10 31.15
C VAL A 304 -12.30 -12.07 31.40
N GLU A 305 -12.49 -11.65 32.65
CA GLU A 305 -13.47 -10.63 32.99
C GLU A 305 -13.14 -9.27 32.33
N ALA A 306 -11.86 -8.88 32.33
CA ALA A 306 -11.41 -7.68 31.61
C ALA A 306 -11.69 -7.78 30.10
N VAL A 307 -11.47 -8.95 29.49
CA VAL A 307 -11.79 -9.21 28.08
C VAL A 307 -13.30 -9.16 27.82
N ILE A 308 -14.14 -9.67 28.73
CA ILE A 308 -15.60 -9.56 28.59
C ILE A 308 -16.04 -8.10 28.69
N ASN A 309 -15.51 -7.36 29.67
CA ASN A 309 -15.88 -5.96 29.90
C ASN A 309 -15.53 -5.07 28.71
N ILE A 310 -14.37 -5.28 28.08
CA ILE A 310 -14.00 -4.54 26.88
C ILE A 310 -14.87 -4.91 25.67
N LEU A 311 -15.22 -6.17 25.51
CA LEU A 311 -16.12 -6.60 24.44
C LEU A 311 -17.53 -6.05 24.62
N LYS A 312 -17.92 -5.70 25.86
CA LYS A 312 -19.18 -5.02 26.19
C LYS A 312 -19.13 -3.49 26.10
N CYS A 313 -17.99 -2.88 25.76
CA CYS A 313 -17.89 -1.42 25.70
C CYS A 313 -18.80 -0.82 24.61
N GLY A 314 -19.19 0.45 24.78
CA GLY A 314 -20.12 1.13 23.87
C GLY A 314 -19.67 1.15 22.41
N PHE A 315 -18.36 1.21 22.15
CA PHE A 315 -17.80 1.12 20.79
C PHE A 315 -18.08 -0.24 20.13
N ILE A 316 -17.73 -1.35 20.78
CA ILE A 316 -17.95 -2.69 20.23
C ILE A 316 -19.44 -3.02 20.13
N CYS A 317 -20.24 -2.56 21.09
CA CYS A 317 -21.68 -2.78 21.09
C CYS A 317 -22.44 -1.89 20.08
N SER A 318 -21.80 -0.87 19.50
CA SER A 318 -22.43 0.05 18.54
C SER A 318 -22.98 -0.68 17.30
N ASN A 319 -23.91 -0.03 16.60
CA ASN A 319 -24.55 -0.55 15.39
C ASN A 319 -23.68 -0.43 14.13
N TRP A 320 -22.58 0.35 14.19
CA TRP A 320 -21.61 0.50 13.12
C TRP A 320 -20.65 -0.68 13.04
N VAL A 321 -20.34 -1.32 14.17
CA VAL A 321 -19.57 -2.57 14.19
C VAL A 321 -20.47 -3.69 13.70
N LYS A 322 -20.37 -4.06 12.42
CA LYS A 322 -21.15 -5.17 11.84
C LYS A 322 -20.52 -6.52 12.09
N LYS A 323 -19.19 -6.55 12.08
CA LYS A 323 -18.42 -7.79 12.15
C LYS A 323 -17.34 -7.68 13.20
N LEU A 324 -17.26 -8.70 14.04
CA LEU A 324 -16.26 -8.83 15.09
C LEU A 324 -15.46 -10.10 14.87
N ILE A 325 -14.14 -9.95 14.70
CA ILE A 325 -13.19 -11.06 14.59
C ILE A 325 -12.40 -11.13 15.89
N ILE A 326 -12.54 -12.23 16.63
CA ILE A 326 -11.82 -12.41 17.90
C ILE A 326 -10.72 -13.46 17.70
N GLU A 327 -9.46 -13.05 17.91
CA GLU A 327 -8.28 -13.91 17.82
C GLU A 327 -7.85 -14.41 19.21
N PHE A 328 -8.06 -15.70 19.45
CA PHE A 328 -7.59 -16.38 20.65
C PHE A 328 -6.23 -17.04 20.40
N GLU A 329 -5.20 -16.52 21.06
CA GLU A 329 -3.90 -17.18 21.14
C GLU A 329 -3.76 -17.85 22.50
N LYS A 330 -3.49 -19.16 22.52
CA LYS A 330 -3.03 -19.94 23.69
C LYS A 330 -3.85 -19.75 24.99
N THR A 331 -5.13 -19.40 24.89
CA THR A 331 -5.98 -19.08 26.04
C THR A 331 -7.24 -19.91 26.06
N GLU A 332 -7.52 -20.46 27.22
CA GLU A 332 -8.81 -21.09 27.54
C GLU A 332 -9.82 -19.96 27.75
N SER A 333 -10.83 -19.85 26.88
CA SER A 333 -11.92 -18.90 27.10
C SER A 333 -13.27 -19.58 26.92
N ASN A 334 -14.13 -19.42 27.92
CA ASN A 334 -15.55 -19.69 27.83
C ASN A 334 -16.23 -18.32 27.78
N LEU A 335 -16.42 -17.80 26.57
CA LEU A 335 -16.99 -16.47 26.36
C LEU A 335 -18.48 -16.60 26.09
N ASP A 336 -19.29 -16.26 27.09
CA ASP A 336 -20.71 -16.00 26.88
C ASP A 336 -20.85 -14.74 26.01
N SER A 337 -21.24 -14.93 24.77
CA SER A 337 -21.29 -13.94 23.70
C SER A 337 -22.68 -13.41 23.45
N ASN A 338 -23.67 -13.76 24.28
CA ASN A 338 -25.06 -13.36 24.07
C ASN A 338 -25.25 -11.84 24.03
N PHE A 339 -24.27 -11.07 24.52
CA PHE A 339 -24.29 -9.61 24.53
C PHE A 339 -23.95 -8.95 23.17
N PHE A 340 -23.50 -9.69 22.16
CA PHE A 340 -23.14 -9.09 20.86
C PHE A 340 -24.33 -8.84 19.92
N GLY A 341 -25.54 -9.30 20.26
CA GLY A 341 -26.75 -9.11 19.46
C GLY A 341 -26.63 -9.72 18.06
N GLU A 342 -27.04 -8.97 17.03
CA GLU A 342 -27.09 -9.43 15.63
C GLU A 342 -25.76 -9.34 14.86
N LYS A 343 -24.64 -9.07 15.54
CA LYS A 343 -23.34 -8.90 14.88
C LYS A 343 -22.81 -10.21 14.30
N ASP A 344 -22.11 -10.11 13.18
CA ASP A 344 -21.38 -11.23 12.59
C ASP A 344 -20.12 -11.51 13.41
N ILE A 345 -20.10 -12.64 14.13
CA ILE A 345 -18.94 -13.02 14.94
C ILE A 345 -18.12 -14.09 14.23
N ASN A 346 -16.82 -13.81 14.11
CA ASN A 346 -15.81 -14.75 13.69
C ASN A 346 -14.85 -15.05 14.84
N SER A 347 -14.60 -16.33 15.07
CA SER A 347 -13.56 -16.77 16.00
C SER A 347 -12.38 -17.33 15.22
N GLN A 348 -11.17 -16.84 15.54
CA GLN A 348 -9.91 -17.36 15.04
C GLN A 348 -9.10 -17.85 16.24
N SER A 349 -8.62 -19.09 16.20
CA SER A 349 -7.78 -19.63 17.26
C SER A 349 -6.52 -20.27 16.69
N ASP A 350 -5.37 -19.80 17.16
CA ASP A 350 -4.06 -20.36 16.83
C ASP A 350 -3.53 -21.13 18.04
N SER A 351 -3.50 -22.47 17.94
CA SER A 351 -2.88 -23.37 18.92
C SER A 351 -3.45 -23.28 20.36
N SER A 352 -4.73 -22.98 20.53
CA SER A 352 -5.32 -22.92 21.88
C SER A 352 -5.77 -24.32 22.36
N PRO A 353 -5.40 -24.75 23.59
CA PRO A 353 -6.01 -25.90 24.23
C PRO A 353 -7.48 -25.58 24.53
N MET A 354 -8.36 -25.93 23.59
CA MET A 354 -9.80 -25.85 23.81
C MET A 354 -10.22 -26.88 24.85
N LYS A 355 -10.93 -26.46 25.91
CA LYS A 355 -11.53 -27.38 26.87
C LYS A 355 -12.56 -28.26 26.17
N LYS A 356 -12.82 -29.44 26.74
CA LYS A 356 -14.03 -30.21 26.40
C LYS A 356 -15.26 -29.36 26.77
N ASN A 357 -16.26 -29.31 25.89
CA ASN A 357 -17.53 -28.63 26.08
C ASN A 357 -17.44 -27.10 26.04
N ILE A 358 -16.72 -26.54 25.05
CA ILE A 358 -16.82 -25.10 24.78
C ILE A 358 -18.21 -24.82 24.24
N ILE A 359 -18.88 -23.83 24.83
CA ILE A 359 -20.13 -23.28 24.30
C ILE A 359 -19.73 -22.17 23.35
N LEU A 360 -19.99 -22.38 22.06
CA LEU A 360 -19.75 -21.38 21.03
C LEU A 360 -20.87 -20.32 21.02
N PRO A 361 -20.57 -19.08 20.61
CA PRO A 361 -21.58 -18.05 20.41
C PRO A 361 -22.74 -18.50 19.53
N GLY A 362 -23.98 -18.29 19.97
CA GLY A 362 -25.18 -18.65 19.19
C GLY A 362 -25.34 -17.86 17.88
N ASN A 363 -24.60 -16.77 17.69
CA ASN A 363 -24.53 -15.94 16.49
C ASN A 363 -23.18 -16.06 15.74
N LEU A 364 -22.36 -17.06 16.09
CA LEU A 364 -21.09 -17.32 15.41
C LEU A 364 -21.34 -17.76 13.98
N THR A 365 -20.73 -17.10 13.00
CA THR A 365 -20.88 -17.51 11.59
C THR A 365 -19.64 -18.16 11.03
N LYS A 366 -18.45 -17.82 11.55
CA LYS A 366 -17.19 -18.46 11.13
C LYS A 366 -16.30 -18.84 12.30
N VAL A 367 -15.75 -20.04 12.20
CA VAL A 367 -14.71 -20.55 13.11
C VAL A 367 -13.52 -21.01 12.31
N TYR A 368 -12.36 -20.55 12.72
CA TYR A 368 -11.09 -20.92 12.12
C TYR A 368 -10.12 -21.37 13.22
N ILE A 369 -9.72 -22.64 13.20
CA ILE A 369 -8.82 -23.22 14.19
C ILE A 369 -7.56 -23.72 13.48
N ARG A 370 -6.40 -23.12 13.80
CA ARG A 370 -5.09 -23.64 13.41
C ARG A 370 -4.49 -24.47 14.52
N ASN A 371 -3.87 -25.58 14.14
CA ASN A 371 -3.21 -26.52 15.05
C ASN A 371 -4.13 -26.95 16.20
N PRO A 372 -5.30 -27.53 15.88
CA PRO A 372 -6.24 -27.99 16.88
C PRO A 372 -5.59 -29.02 17.83
N PRO A 373 -5.87 -28.98 19.15
CA PRO A 373 -5.52 -30.08 20.03
C PRO A 373 -6.14 -31.41 19.57
N ASN A 374 -5.53 -32.52 19.97
CA ASN A 374 -5.90 -33.86 19.47
C ASN A 374 -7.36 -34.26 19.75
N ASN A 375 -7.98 -33.69 20.79
CA ASN A 375 -9.38 -33.93 21.16
C ASN A 375 -10.10 -32.60 21.39
N ILE A 376 -10.94 -32.18 20.44
CA ILE A 376 -11.83 -31.03 20.57
C ILE A 376 -13.28 -31.53 20.51
N SER A 377 -14.12 -31.02 21.40
CA SER A 377 -15.57 -31.24 21.38
C SER A 377 -16.27 -29.96 21.79
N PHE A 378 -17.16 -29.45 20.95
CA PHE A 378 -18.02 -28.31 21.19
C PHE A 378 -19.30 -28.49 20.38
N ASP A 379 -20.37 -27.82 20.82
CA ASP A 379 -21.63 -27.79 20.08
C ASP A 379 -21.54 -26.75 18.97
N ILE A 380 -22.00 -27.12 17.77
CA ILE A 380 -22.01 -26.24 16.61
C ILE A 380 -23.29 -25.39 16.67
N PRO A 381 -23.19 -24.05 16.71
CA PRO A 381 -24.38 -23.21 16.67
C PRO A 381 -25.00 -23.25 15.27
N ASP A 382 -26.33 -23.22 15.19
CA ASP A 382 -27.09 -23.27 13.93
C ASP A 382 -26.72 -22.12 12.95
N THR A 383 -26.14 -21.04 13.47
CA THR A 383 -25.68 -19.90 12.67
C THR A 383 -24.33 -20.10 11.99
N LEU A 384 -23.60 -21.18 12.32
CA LEU A 384 -22.26 -21.42 11.82
C LEU A 384 -22.30 -21.76 10.33
N LYS A 385 -21.77 -20.86 9.49
CA LYS A 385 -21.71 -21.01 8.04
C LYS A 385 -20.39 -21.59 7.56
N VAL A 386 -19.30 -21.28 8.26
CA VAL A 386 -17.95 -21.68 7.85
C VAL A 386 -17.18 -22.24 9.05
N PHE A 387 -16.73 -23.49 8.92
CA PHE A 387 -15.83 -24.12 9.87
C PHE A 387 -14.54 -24.53 9.14
N VAL A 388 -13.40 -23.99 9.56
CA VAL A 388 -12.10 -24.32 8.97
C VAL A 388 -11.16 -24.86 10.03
N LEU A 389 -10.67 -26.07 9.78
CA LEU A 389 -9.67 -26.73 10.60
C LEU A 389 -8.38 -26.88 9.79
N ARG A 390 -7.30 -26.22 10.22
CA ARG A 390 -6.00 -26.32 9.57
C ARG A 390 -5.00 -26.93 10.53
N LYS A 391 -4.62 -28.20 10.30
CA LYS A 391 -3.58 -28.90 11.07
C LYS A 391 -2.37 -29.11 10.16
N ASN A 392 -1.17 -28.75 10.62
CA ASN A 392 0.04 -29.00 9.85
C ASN A 392 0.36 -30.51 9.76
N GLU A 393 -0.10 -31.33 10.74
CA GLU A 393 0.05 -32.80 10.73
C GLU A 393 -1.18 -33.47 11.36
N PHE A 394 -1.96 -34.25 10.60
CA PHE A 394 -3.04 -35.06 11.15
C PHE A 394 -2.50 -36.33 11.80
N THR A 395 -2.30 -36.30 13.11
CA THR A 395 -2.22 -37.53 13.91
C THR A 395 -3.59 -38.23 13.91
N THR A 396 -3.60 -39.54 13.65
CA THR A 396 -4.78 -40.41 13.70
C THR A 396 -5.50 -40.27 15.04
N GLY A 397 -6.80 -39.89 15.03
CA GLY A 397 -7.64 -39.86 16.23
C GLY A 397 -8.58 -38.65 16.39
N CYS A 398 -8.46 -37.60 15.57
CA CYS A 398 -9.41 -36.48 15.63
C CYS A 398 -10.81 -36.92 15.19
N ARG A 399 -11.80 -36.77 16.08
CA ARG A 399 -13.24 -36.95 15.77
C ARG A 399 -13.94 -35.61 15.94
N ILE A 400 -14.68 -35.20 14.90
CA ILE A 400 -15.63 -34.08 14.99
C ILE A 400 -17.00 -34.72 15.22
N ASN A 401 -17.59 -34.49 16.38
CA ASN A 401 -18.97 -34.89 16.62
C ASN A 401 -19.85 -33.70 16.21
N VAL A 402 -20.57 -33.85 15.11
CA VAL A 402 -21.67 -32.95 14.74
C VAL A 402 -22.92 -33.57 15.36
N LEU A 403 -23.51 -32.90 16.35
CA LEU A 403 -24.74 -33.34 16.99
C LEU A 403 -25.96 -32.89 16.19
#